data_AF-A0A7C1TA18-F1
#
_entry.id   AF-A0A7C1TA18-F1
#
_cell.length_a   1.000
_cell.length_b   1.000
_cell.length_c   1.000
_cell.angle_alpha   90.00
_cell.angle_beta   90.00
_cell.angle_gamma   90.00
#
_symmetry.space_group_name_H-M   'P 1'
#
loop_
_entity.id
_entity.type
_entity.pdbx_description
1 polymer ?
#
loop_
_entity_poly.entity_id
_entity_poly.type
_entity_poly.pdbx_seq_one_letter_code
_entity_poly.pdbx_strand_id
1 'polypeptide(L)'
;MRLGGRLAGAIEVLSDIETRRRPVADALKDWGLSHRFAGSGDRAAIGNIVYDALRMKLSHAWLMDDDSAHALGWAVLLRQWGMSLETLQAELEGD
;
A
#
# COMPACT_ATOMS: atom_id res chain seq x y z
N MET A 1 -3.44 -10.83 -8.18
CA MET A 1 -2.09 -10.27 -7.98
C MET A 1 -1.50 -10.86 -6.71
N ARG A 2 -0.19 -11.09 -6.68
CA ARG A 2 0.54 -11.51 -5.47
C ARG A 2 0.80 -10.32 -4.55
N LEU A 3 1.35 -10.56 -3.37
CA LEU A 3 1.50 -9.54 -2.32
C LEU A 3 2.36 -8.36 -2.79
N GLY A 4 3.47 -8.61 -3.48
CA GLY A 4 4.38 -7.58 -3.96
C GLY A 4 3.70 -6.62 -4.94
N GLY A 5 2.92 -7.14 -5.88
CA GLY A 5 2.13 -6.29 -6.78
C GLY A 5 1.09 -5.44 -6.04
N ARG A 6 0.43 -5.99 -5.01
CA ARG A 6 -0.56 -5.25 -4.21
C ARG A 6 0.11 -4.15 -3.40
N LEU A 7 1.27 -4.43 -2.80
CA LEU A 7 2.05 -3.43 -2.09
C LEU A 7 2.53 -2.32 -3.05
N ALA A 8 3.05 -2.69 -4.21
CA ALA A 8 3.48 -1.73 -5.23
C ALA A 8 2.33 -0.81 -5.67
N GLY A 9 1.15 -1.38 -5.97
CA GLY A 9 -0.04 -0.60 -6.31
C GLY A 9 -0.49 0.33 -5.17
N ALA A 10 -0.39 -0.10 -3.92
CA ALA A 10 -0.70 0.77 -2.77
C ALA A 10 0.30 1.93 -2.63
N ILE A 11 1.59 1.68 -2.85
CA ILE A 11 2.64 2.70 -2.83
C ILE A 11 2.41 3.74 -3.93
N GLU A 12 2.05 3.32 -5.14
CA GLU A 12 1.69 4.22 -6.25
C GLU A 12 0.51 5.12 -5.87
N VAL A 13 -0.55 4.55 -5.27
CA VAL A 13 -1.72 5.31 -4.83
C VAL A 13 -1.36 6.30 -3.72
N LEU A 14 -0.57 5.88 -2.72
CA LEU A 14 -0.12 6.76 -1.63
C LEU A 14 0.72 7.93 -2.17
N SER A 15 1.61 7.65 -3.12
CA SER A 15 2.41 8.68 -3.81
C SER A 15 1.54 9.65 -4.60
N ASP A 16 0.51 9.15 -5.30
CA ASP A 16 -0.44 9.99 -6.04
C ASP A 16 -1.25 10.91 -5.11
N ILE A 17 -1.68 10.40 -3.96
CA ILE A 17 -2.39 11.18 -2.94
C ILE A 17 -1.51 12.29 -2.40
N GLU A 18 -0.24 12.00 -2.10
CA GLU A 18 0.71 12.97 -1.56
C GLU A 18 1.08 14.06 -2.57
N THR A 19 1.38 13.67 -3.80
CA THR A 19 1.83 14.58 -4.86
C THR A 19 0.69 15.44 -5.40
N ARG A 20 -0.51 14.87 -5.60
CA ARG A 20 -1.67 15.57 -6.18
C ARG A 20 -2.65 16.12 -5.15
N ARG A 21 -2.48 15.79 -3.86
CA ARG A 21 -3.33 16.25 -2.73
C ARG A 21 -4.83 16.04 -3.00
N ARG A 22 -5.18 14.82 -3.40
CA ARG A 22 -6.52 14.41 -3.81
C ARG A 22 -7.17 13.45 -2.81
N PRO A 23 -8.51 13.32 -2.80
CA PRO A 23 -9.20 12.33 -1.99
C PRO A 23 -8.76 10.89 -2.33
N VAL A 24 -8.67 10.04 -1.29
CA VAL A 24 -8.27 8.62 -1.42
C VAL A 24 -9.17 7.85 -2.38
N ALA A 25 -10.48 8.04 -2.28
CA ALA A 25 -11.45 7.33 -3.10
C ALA A 25 -11.23 7.62 -4.60
N ASP A 26 -10.92 8.87 -4.94
CA ASP A 26 -10.61 9.25 -6.31
C ASP A 26 -9.30 8.61 -6.75
N ALA A 27 -8.24 8.66 -5.93
CA ALA A 27 -6.94 8.07 -6.26
C ALA A 27 -7.04 6.57 -6.55
N LEU A 28 -7.75 5.83 -5.70
CA LEU A 28 -8.01 4.40 -5.88
C LEU A 28 -8.83 4.12 -7.15
N LYS A 29 -9.84 4.94 -7.44
CA LYS A 29 -10.66 4.81 -8.64
C LYS A 29 -9.82 5.01 -9.91
N ASP A 30 -9.06 6.08 -9.99
CA ASP A 30 -8.23 6.39 -11.15
C ASP A 30 -7.12 5.35 -11.35
N TRP A 31 -6.43 4.98 -10.26
CA TRP A 31 -5.43 3.92 -10.30
C TRP A 31 -6.03 2.63 -10.86
N GLY A 32 -7.22 2.26 -10.38
CA GLY A 32 -7.93 1.09 -10.87
C GLY A 32 -8.36 1.18 -12.34
N LEU A 33 -8.72 2.36 -12.85
CA LEU A 33 -9.05 2.53 -14.27
C LEU A 33 -7.81 2.34 -15.16
N SER A 34 -6.65 2.81 -14.71
CA SER A 34 -5.36 2.64 -15.40
C SER A 34 -4.80 1.21 -15.29
N HIS A 35 -5.08 0.49 -14.20
CA HIS A 35 -4.59 -0.87 -13.95
C HIS A 35 -5.69 -1.91 -14.17
N ARG A 36 -6.05 -2.14 -15.43
CA ARG A 36 -7.17 -3.04 -15.83
C ARG A 36 -6.92 -4.52 -15.48
N PHE A 37 -5.67 -4.91 -15.27
CA PHE A 37 -5.31 -6.27 -14.84
C PHE A 37 -5.62 -6.53 -13.36
N ALA A 38 -5.76 -5.50 -12.53
CA ALA A 38 -6.12 -5.66 -11.13
C ALA A 38 -7.61 -6.02 -11.02
N GLY A 39 -7.90 -7.23 -10.55
CA GLY A 39 -9.26 -7.68 -10.26
C GLY A 39 -9.87 -6.97 -9.05
N SER A 40 -11.15 -7.22 -8.76
CA SER A 40 -11.84 -6.63 -7.60
C SER A 40 -11.17 -6.96 -6.27
N GLY A 41 -10.70 -8.21 -6.09
CA GLY A 41 -9.98 -8.64 -4.89
C GLY A 41 -8.63 -7.93 -4.73
N ASP A 42 -7.90 -7.69 -5.82
CA ASP A 42 -6.63 -6.96 -5.77
C ASP A 42 -6.86 -5.49 -5.42
N ARG A 43 -7.88 -4.86 -6.02
CA ARG A 43 -8.26 -3.47 -5.69
C ARG A 43 -8.69 -3.32 -4.24
N ALA A 44 -9.42 -4.29 -3.70
CA ALA A 44 -9.81 -4.30 -2.30
C ALA A 44 -8.58 -4.41 -1.39
N ALA A 45 -7.65 -5.32 -1.69
CA ALA A 45 -6.43 -5.48 -0.91
C ALA A 45 -5.54 -4.22 -0.94
N ILE A 46 -5.37 -3.61 -2.11
CA ILE A 46 -4.65 -2.34 -2.28
C ILE A 46 -5.33 -1.23 -1.47
N GLY A 47 -6.65 -1.11 -1.57
CA GLY A 47 -7.44 -0.15 -0.80
C GLY A 47 -7.20 -0.31 0.70
N ASN A 48 -7.21 -1.53 1.22
CA ASN A 48 -6.95 -1.80 2.64
C ASN A 48 -5.56 -1.30 3.07
N ILE A 49 -4.50 -1.58 2.28
CA ILE A 49 -3.14 -1.08 2.57
C ILE A 49 -3.13 0.45 2.61
N VAL A 50 -3.72 1.11 1.60
CA VAL A 50 -3.77 2.57 1.51
C VAL A 50 -4.50 3.19 2.70
N TYR A 51 -5.67 2.66 3.06
CA TYR A 51 -6.45 3.17 4.19
C TYR A 51 -5.73 2.95 5.53
N ASP A 52 -5.12 1.79 5.72
CA ASP A 52 -4.37 1.49 6.94
C ASP A 52 -3.12 2.37 7.07
N ALA A 53 -2.40 2.60 5.97
CA ALA A 53 -1.26 3.50 5.91
C ALA A 53 -1.66 4.92 6.32
N LEU A 54 -2.76 5.45 5.78
CA LEU A 54 -3.21 6.81 6.08
C LEU A 54 -3.79 6.96 7.49
N ARG A 55 -4.50 5.94 7.98
CA ARG A 55 -5.05 5.95 9.36
C ARG A 55 -3.95 6.05 10.41
N MET A 56 -2.79 5.46 10.13
CA MET A 56 -1.66 5.40 11.05
C MET A 56 -0.44 6.21 10.55
N LYS A 57 -0.62 7.16 9.62
CA LYS A 57 0.48 7.83 8.88
C LYS A 57 1.60 8.32 9.79
N LEU A 58 1.28 9.11 10.82
CA LEU A 58 2.30 9.68 11.71
C LEU A 58 3.01 8.61 12.55
N SER A 59 2.28 7.60 13.02
CA SER A 59 2.84 6.49 13.80
C SER A 59 3.74 5.58 12.96
N HIS A 60 3.38 5.35 11.70
CA HIS A 60 4.18 4.61 10.74
C HIS A 60 5.43 5.40 10.35
N ALA A 61 5.28 6.68 9.99
CA ALA A 61 6.40 7.53 9.63
C ALA A 61 7.44 7.63 10.75
N TRP A 62 7.00 7.81 12.00
CA TRP A 62 7.90 7.85 13.15
C TRP A 62 8.62 6.51 13.38
N LEU A 63 7.93 5.37 13.22
CA LEU A 63 8.54 4.06 13.39
C LEU A 63 9.58 3.75 12.30
N MET A 64 9.30 4.17 11.07
CA MET A 64 10.14 3.92 9.91
C MET A 64 11.27 4.95 9.75
N ASP A 65 11.23 6.04 10.52
CA ASP A 65 12.08 7.23 10.31
C ASP A 65 12.00 7.77 8.87
N ASP A 66 10.84 7.60 8.23
CA ASP A 66 10.58 7.96 6.83
C ASP A 66 9.05 8.07 6.61
N ASP A 67 8.59 9.21 6.10
CA ASP A 67 7.18 9.47 5.79
C ASP A 67 6.80 9.21 4.32
N SER A 68 7.73 8.67 3.53
CA SER A 68 7.51 8.32 2.14
C SER A 68 6.39 7.30 1.94
N ALA A 69 5.70 7.38 0.81
CA ALA A 69 4.69 6.39 0.41
C ALA A 69 5.21 4.94 0.49
N HIS A 70 6.50 4.74 0.18
CA HIS A 70 7.16 3.44 0.28
C HIS A 70 7.24 2.95 1.73
N ALA A 71 7.78 3.77 2.64
CA ALA A 71 7.87 3.44 4.06
C ALA A 71 6.49 3.19 4.68
N LEU A 72 5.50 4.01 4.34
CA LEU A 72 4.13 3.84 4.84
C LEU A 72 3.48 2.54 4.37
N GLY A 73 3.68 2.13 3.12
CA GLY A 73 3.18 0.86 2.59
C GLY A 73 3.78 -0.34 3.32
N TRP A 74 5.10 -0.35 3.53
CA TRP A 74 5.78 -1.42 4.27
C TRP A 74 5.41 -1.46 5.75
N ALA A 75 5.24 -0.29 6.38
CA ALA A 75 4.84 -0.19 7.77
C ALA A 75 3.49 -0.88 8.03
N VAL A 76 2.55 -0.84 7.07
CA VAL A 76 1.28 -1.58 7.19
C VAL A 76 1.53 -3.08 7.28
N LEU A 77 2.32 -3.66 6.39
CA LEU A 77 2.57 -5.11 6.39
C LEU A 77 3.28 -5.55 7.66
N LEU A 78 4.32 -4.82 8.07
CA LEU A 78 5.14 -5.16 9.23
C LEU A 78 4.42 -4.92 10.56
N ARG A 79 3.78 -3.76 10.72
CA ARG A 79 3.21 -3.32 12.00
C ARG A 79 1.72 -3.61 12.12
N GLN A 80 0.94 -3.22 11.12
CA GLN A 80 -0.53 -3.27 11.20
C GLN A 80 -1.06 -4.67 10.94
N TRP A 81 -0.44 -5.38 9.99
CA TRP A 81 -0.79 -6.75 9.64
C TRP A 81 0.09 -7.78 10.37
N GLY A 82 1.13 -7.31 11.07
CA GLY A 82 1.98 -8.14 11.94
C GLY A 82 2.77 -9.21 11.19
N MET A 83 3.05 -9.01 9.90
CA MET A 83 3.80 -9.98 9.12
C MET A 83 5.25 -10.02 9.56
N SER A 84 5.76 -11.22 9.86
CA SER A 84 7.18 -11.42 10.13
C SER A 84 7.99 -11.28 8.84
N LEU A 85 9.30 -11.02 8.97
CA LEU A 85 10.19 -10.93 7.81
C LEU A 85 10.24 -12.25 7.04
N GLU A 86 10.19 -13.39 7.75
CA GLU A 86 10.17 -14.72 7.14
C GLU A 86 8.88 -14.93 6.33
N THR A 87 7.74 -14.49 6.87
CA THR A 87 6.45 -14.58 6.17
C THR A 87 6.46 -13.71 4.92
N LEU A 88 6.97 -12.48 5.03
CA LEU A 88 7.09 -11.58 3.88
C LEU A 88 8.02 -12.14 2.81
N GLN A 89 9.16 -12.70 3.20
CA GLN A 89 10.09 -13.30 2.24
C GLN A 89 9.45 -14.46 1.48
N ALA A 90 8.67 -15.31 2.15
CA ALA A 90 7.95 -16.40 1.51
C ALA A 90 6.82 -15.89 0.59
N GLU A 91 6.03 -14.91 1.03
CA GLU A 91 4.92 -14.33 0.24
C GLU A 91 5.39 -13.55 -0.99
N LEU A 92 6.60 -12.97 -0.92
CA LEU A 92 7.21 -12.22 -2.02
C LEU A 92 8.07 -13.11 -2.93
N GLU A 93 8.15 -14.42 -2.65
CA GLU A 93 8.94 -15.32 -3.49
C GLU A 93 8.35 -15.43 -4.91
N GLY A 94 9.11 -14.94 -5.90
CA GLY A 94 8.72 -14.93 -7.31
C GLY A 94 7.82 -13.76 -7.71
N ASP A 95 7.77 -12.70 -6.91
CA ASP A 95 7.38 -11.34 -7.34
C ASP A 95 8.58 -10.58 -7.93
#